data_AF-A0A7M7HBZ3-F1
#
_entry.id   AF-A0A7M7HBZ3-F1
#
_cell.length_a   1.000
_cell.length_b   1.000
_cell.length_c   1.000
_cell.angle_alpha   90.00
_cell.angle_beta   90.00
_cell.angle_gamma   90.00
#
_symmetry.space_group_name_H-M   'P 1'
#
loop_
_entity.id
_entity.type
_entity.pdbx_description
1 polymer ?
#
loop_
_entity_poly.entity_id
_entity_poly.type
_entity_poly.pdbx_seq_one_letter_code
_entity_poly.pdbx_strand_id
1 'polypeptide(L)'
;MCDCTGDNPEPDSAIQTEACNDKPEDLRPPFTVLRLEVSRSALNLVSSSSARTCDDEVEKSTTTFSDEKATCDCTSEESSCTESKSSLESESSDELERTLAIVKPEALIFREEIENAIIDAGFQICQTRWLKLTPEQVSDFYLDKFKDECFARLVAYMSSGPILVHSIGKINAVQEWRALIGPKKVTDARLYAPDTIRGRFGRLGDDMINAVHGSKDRRSAEREIRFFFPDQTPEQLPTEDSAEDYLWRRVNPILNEALVKCFEAKPDDPVTWLGNWLLDNNSPTYLLRYKSNLYD
;
A
#
# COMPACT_ATOMS: atom_id res chain seq x y z
N MET A 1 39.12 -69.16 -27.13
CA MET A 1 40.22 -69.42 -26.16
C MET A 1 40.36 -68.15 -25.34
N CYS A 2 39.90 -68.03 -24.10
CA CYS A 2 39.57 -69.04 -23.09
C CYS A 2 38.29 -68.67 -22.32
N ASP A 3 37.58 -69.72 -21.90
CA ASP A 3 36.46 -69.79 -20.96
C ASP A 3 36.86 -69.51 -19.50
N CYS A 4 35.83 -69.26 -18.68
CA CYS A 4 35.56 -69.78 -17.31
C CYS A 4 34.86 -68.68 -16.47
N THR A 5 33.51 -68.63 -16.34
CA THR A 5 32.55 -69.45 -15.56
C THR A 5 32.32 -68.99 -14.11
N GLY A 6 31.02 -68.88 -13.77
CA GLY A 6 30.46 -68.94 -12.41
C GLY A 6 29.86 -67.62 -11.94
N ASP A 7 28.65 -67.50 -11.43
CA ASP A 7 27.53 -68.42 -11.18
C ASP A 7 26.30 -67.53 -10.96
N ASN A 8 25.13 -68.00 -11.39
CA ASN A 8 23.83 -67.42 -11.03
C ASN A 8 23.15 -68.38 -10.06
N PRO A 9 22.49 -67.89 -8.99
CA PRO A 9 21.12 -68.34 -8.79
C PRO A 9 20.18 -67.25 -8.26
N GLU A 10 19.05 -67.08 -8.96
CA GLU A 10 17.75 -66.69 -8.36
C GLU A 10 17.17 -67.90 -7.58
N PRO A 11 16.30 -67.74 -6.55
CA PRO A 11 14.91 -67.32 -6.78
C PRO A 11 14.12 -66.63 -5.63
N ASP A 12 12.98 -66.03 -6.04
CA ASP A 12 11.70 -65.82 -5.35
C ASP A 12 11.63 -65.40 -3.88
N SER A 13 11.06 -64.21 -3.64
CA SER A 13 9.93 -64.06 -2.72
C SER A 13 9.16 -62.76 -2.94
N ALA A 14 7.88 -62.90 -3.30
CA ALA A 14 6.89 -61.84 -3.29
C ALA A 14 6.72 -61.25 -1.88
N ILE A 15 6.77 -59.92 -1.76
CA ILE A 15 6.14 -59.18 -0.67
C ILE A 15 5.42 -57.97 -1.26
N GLN A 16 4.10 -57.97 -1.05
CA GLN A 16 3.18 -56.87 -1.26
C GLN A 16 3.64 -55.65 -0.45
N THR A 17 3.67 -54.46 -1.06
CA THR A 17 3.57 -53.23 -0.29
C THR A 17 2.48 -52.34 -0.87
N GLU A 18 1.67 -51.87 0.06
CA GLU A 18 0.35 -51.30 -0.09
C GLU A 18 0.40 -49.92 -0.74
N ALA A 19 -0.65 -49.62 -1.50
CA ALA A 19 -0.96 -48.28 -1.96
C ALA A 19 -1.33 -47.40 -0.74
N CYS A 20 -0.43 -46.50 -0.35
CA CYS A 20 -0.76 -45.43 0.60
C CYS A 20 -1.42 -44.28 -0.18
N ASN A 21 -2.75 -44.24 -0.13
CA ASN A 21 -3.56 -43.08 -0.48
C ASN A 21 -3.37 -42.00 0.59
N ASP A 22 -2.39 -41.11 0.41
CA ASP A 22 -2.32 -39.88 1.21
C ASP A 22 -2.83 -38.69 0.40
N LYS A 23 -4.00 -38.20 0.82
CA LYS A 23 -4.54 -36.90 0.41
C LYS A 23 -3.63 -35.80 1.00
N PRO A 24 -3.39 -34.69 0.31
CA PRO A 24 -2.70 -33.56 0.93
C PRO A 24 -3.65 -32.87 1.92
N GLU A 25 -3.32 -32.95 3.20
CA GLU A 25 -3.93 -32.14 4.26
C GLU A 25 -3.55 -30.66 4.06
N ASP A 26 -4.58 -29.82 4.10
CA ASP A 26 -4.58 -28.37 3.96
C ASP A 26 -3.88 -27.72 5.17
N LEU A 27 -2.56 -27.51 5.07
CA LEU A 27 -1.79 -26.76 6.07
C LEU A 27 -2.02 -25.25 5.89
N ARG A 28 -3.17 -24.76 6.35
CA ARG A 28 -3.34 -23.33 6.70
C ARG A 28 -2.73 -23.08 8.08
N PRO A 29 -1.78 -22.15 8.24
CA PRO A 29 -1.40 -21.69 9.57
C PRO A 29 -2.57 -20.91 10.22
N PRO A 30 -2.77 -21.03 11.54
CA PRO A 30 -3.83 -20.33 12.25
C PRO A 30 -3.58 -18.83 12.22
N PHE A 31 -4.67 -18.06 12.12
CA PHE A 31 -4.69 -16.60 12.20
C PHE A 31 -3.85 -16.10 13.39
N THR A 32 -2.70 -15.49 13.10
CA THR A 32 -1.95 -14.73 14.09
C THR A 32 -2.73 -13.46 14.38
N VAL A 33 -3.21 -13.34 15.61
CA VAL A 33 -3.78 -12.10 16.16
C VAL A 33 -2.67 -11.06 16.17
N LEU A 34 -2.74 -10.07 15.26
CA LEU A 34 -1.89 -8.88 15.34
C LEU A 34 -2.30 -8.08 16.56
N ARG A 35 -1.48 -8.16 17.60
CA ARG A 35 -1.55 -7.31 18.78
C ARG A 35 -1.18 -5.88 18.33
N LEU A 36 -2.19 -5.02 18.20
CA LEU A 36 -2.00 -3.57 18.06
C LEU A 36 -1.32 -3.06 19.34
N GLU A 37 -0.01 -2.87 19.30
CA GLU A 37 0.66 -1.98 20.25
C GLU A 37 0.42 -0.55 19.78
N VAL A 38 -0.53 0.12 20.42
CA VAL A 38 -0.72 1.56 20.24
C VAL A 38 0.51 2.26 20.83
N SER A 39 1.37 2.78 19.96
CA SER A 39 2.52 3.57 20.34
C SER A 39 2.05 4.87 21.02
N ARG A 40 2.63 5.18 22.18
CA ARG A 40 2.22 6.23 23.15
C ARG A 40 2.40 7.70 22.67
N SER A 41 2.51 7.98 21.39
CA SER A 41 2.84 9.34 20.90
C SER A 41 1.63 10.22 20.51
N ALA A 42 0.39 9.82 20.80
CA ALA A 42 -0.81 10.59 20.42
C ALA A 42 -1.67 11.08 21.61
N LEU A 43 -1.08 11.28 22.80
CA LEU A 43 -1.75 11.92 23.93
C LEU A 43 -0.98 13.16 24.37
N ASN A 44 -1.17 14.28 23.66
CA ASN A 44 -0.95 15.62 24.18
C ASN A 44 -1.59 16.65 23.25
N LEU A 45 -2.92 16.74 23.27
CA LEU A 45 -3.64 17.83 22.62
C LEU A 45 -4.99 18.12 23.28
N VAL A 46 -5.05 18.16 24.62
CA VAL A 46 -6.08 18.94 25.33
C VAL A 46 -5.49 19.39 26.68
N SER A 47 -4.96 20.61 26.74
CA SER A 47 -4.92 21.43 27.95
C SER A 47 -4.42 22.83 27.60
N SER A 48 -5.34 23.75 27.35
CA SER A 48 -5.35 25.11 27.93
C SER A 48 -6.36 25.99 27.19
N SER A 49 -7.61 25.90 27.63
CA SER A 49 -8.53 27.03 27.54
C SER A 49 -8.58 27.68 28.91
N SER A 50 -7.92 28.83 29.10
CA SER A 50 -8.50 29.90 29.91
C SER A 50 -7.76 31.23 29.79
N ALA A 51 -8.59 32.27 29.84
CA ALA A 51 -8.33 33.65 30.25
C ALA A 51 -7.83 34.65 29.20
N ARG A 52 -8.76 35.57 28.93
CA ARG A 52 -8.66 36.88 28.29
C ARG A 52 -7.59 37.75 28.94
N THR A 53 -6.97 38.63 28.17
CA THR A 53 -6.98 40.09 28.36
C THR A 53 -6.58 40.79 27.07
N CYS A 54 -7.34 41.82 26.70
CA CYS A 54 -6.92 42.86 25.79
C CYS A 54 -5.85 43.70 26.48
N ASP A 55 -4.85 44.18 25.75
CA ASP A 55 -4.29 45.55 25.87
C ASP A 55 -3.13 45.77 24.86
N ASP A 56 -3.19 46.95 24.26
CA ASP A 56 -2.12 47.87 23.87
C ASP A 56 -1.19 47.72 22.63
N GLU A 57 -1.30 48.79 21.83
CA GLU A 57 -0.28 49.60 21.15
C GLU A 57 0.56 49.02 19.99
N VAL A 58 0.23 49.50 18.78
CA VAL A 58 1.12 49.48 17.61
C VAL A 58 1.73 50.87 17.45
N GLU A 59 2.99 50.98 17.85
CA GLU A 59 3.82 52.15 17.67
C GLU A 59 4.32 52.24 16.21
N LYS A 60 4.22 53.45 15.67
CA LYS A 60 4.58 53.85 14.32
C LYS A 60 6.06 54.19 14.29
N SER A 61 6.82 53.67 13.33
CA SER A 61 8.13 54.22 13.00
C SER A 61 8.38 54.23 11.49
N THR A 62 8.21 55.43 10.97
CA THR A 62 8.70 55.96 9.70
C THR A 62 10.22 55.93 9.61
N THR A 63 10.76 55.62 8.43
CA THR A 63 12.01 56.22 7.97
C THR A 63 11.99 56.38 6.44
N THR A 64 12.64 57.45 6.01
CA THR A 64 12.40 58.31 4.85
C THR A 64 13.45 58.17 3.74
N PHE A 65 13.05 58.59 2.52
CA PHE A 65 13.83 59.22 1.43
C PHE A 65 14.88 58.35 0.69
N SER A 66 15.01 58.35 -0.63
CA SER A 66 15.05 59.52 -1.55
C SER A 66 14.77 59.11 -3.01
N ASP A 67 14.28 60.07 -3.79
CA ASP A 67 14.02 60.05 -5.23
C ASP A 67 15.26 59.79 -6.10
N GLU A 68 15.09 59.13 -7.26
CA GLU A 68 15.62 59.64 -8.54
C GLU A 68 14.94 59.04 -9.79
N LYS A 69 14.44 59.99 -10.60
CA LYS A 69 13.90 60.02 -11.96
C LYS A 69 14.44 59.01 -12.99
N ALA A 70 13.56 58.34 -13.72
CA ALA A 70 13.82 57.91 -15.11
C ALA A 70 12.53 57.87 -15.95
N THR A 71 12.64 58.57 -17.08
CA THR A 71 11.67 58.89 -18.14
C THR A 71 10.99 57.66 -18.77
N CYS A 72 9.67 57.76 -18.99
CA CYS A 72 8.91 56.87 -19.87
C CYS A 72 8.89 57.43 -21.30
N ASP A 73 9.26 56.61 -22.28
CA ASP A 73 8.95 56.82 -23.68
C ASP A 73 8.16 55.60 -24.17
N CYS A 74 6.92 55.84 -24.57
CA CYS A 74 6.03 54.84 -25.13
C CYS A 74 5.77 55.28 -26.57
N THR A 75 6.31 54.54 -27.54
CA THR A 75 5.78 54.59 -28.91
C THR A 75 5.33 53.20 -29.32
N SER A 76 4.06 53.18 -29.69
CA SER A 76 3.20 52.10 -30.18
C SER A 76 3.69 51.47 -31.47
N GLU A 77 3.58 50.15 -31.61
CA GLU A 77 3.02 49.50 -32.80
C GLU A 77 2.31 48.20 -32.39
N GLU A 78 1.09 48.02 -32.89
CA GLU A 78 0.15 46.95 -32.56
C GLU A 78 0.53 45.61 -33.24
N SER A 79 0.36 44.50 -32.52
CA SER A 79 0.04 43.22 -33.15
C SER A 79 -0.66 42.29 -32.16
N SER A 80 -1.98 42.17 -32.34
CA SER A 80 -2.82 40.99 -32.12
C SER A 80 -2.14 39.78 -31.47
N CYS A 81 -2.38 39.59 -30.16
CA CYS A 81 -2.15 38.32 -29.48
C CYS A 81 -3.49 37.82 -28.94
N THR A 82 -4.02 36.82 -29.65
CA THR A 82 -5.09 35.94 -29.19
C THR A 82 -4.73 35.35 -27.83
N GLU A 83 -5.63 35.49 -26.85
CA GLU A 83 -5.57 34.81 -25.55
C GLU A 83 -5.47 33.30 -25.76
N SER A 84 -4.24 32.80 -25.74
CA SER A 84 -3.96 31.39 -25.57
C SER A 84 -3.91 31.14 -24.08
N LYS A 85 -5.05 30.74 -23.51
CA LYS A 85 -5.05 30.00 -22.24
C LYS A 85 -4.38 28.64 -22.49
N SER A 86 -3.04 28.59 -22.46
CA SER A 86 -2.32 27.33 -22.21
C SER A 86 -2.37 27.11 -20.70
N SER A 87 -3.36 26.34 -20.21
CA SER A 87 -3.28 24.88 -20.11
C SER A 87 -2.27 24.44 -19.05
N LEU A 88 -2.85 23.96 -17.95
CA LEU A 88 -2.34 22.96 -17.01
C LEU A 88 -1.46 23.49 -15.87
N GLU A 89 -2.08 24.25 -14.97
CA GLU A 89 -1.85 24.00 -13.55
C GLU A 89 -2.51 22.66 -13.23
N SER A 90 -1.70 21.60 -13.11
CA SER A 90 -2.16 20.36 -12.51
C SER A 90 -2.31 20.62 -11.02
N GLU A 91 -3.50 21.00 -10.59
CA GLU A 91 -3.85 20.89 -9.18
C GLU A 91 -3.72 19.41 -8.81
N SER A 92 -2.66 19.08 -8.07
CA SER A 92 -2.47 17.76 -7.48
C SER A 92 -3.53 17.63 -6.40
N SER A 93 -4.70 17.10 -6.76
CA SER A 93 -5.64 16.62 -5.77
C SER A 93 -4.96 15.48 -5.02
N ASP A 94 -4.70 15.67 -3.74
CA ASP A 94 -4.20 14.65 -2.82
C ASP A 94 -5.25 13.53 -2.73
N GLU A 95 -5.17 12.56 -3.65
CA GLU A 95 -6.13 11.47 -3.74
C GLU A 95 -5.55 10.22 -3.10
N LEU A 96 -6.31 9.63 -2.18
CA LEU A 96 -5.99 8.33 -1.59
C LEU A 96 -6.13 7.24 -2.66
N GLU A 97 -5.01 6.68 -3.09
CA GLU A 97 -4.96 5.67 -4.13
C GLU A 97 -4.20 4.41 -3.68
N ARG A 98 -4.32 3.35 -4.48
CA ARG A 98 -3.57 2.11 -4.32
C ARG A 98 -2.67 1.89 -5.51
N THR A 99 -1.50 1.32 -5.26
CA THR A 99 -0.55 0.91 -6.30
C THR A 99 -0.03 -0.49 -6.05
N LEU A 100 0.46 -1.14 -7.09
CA LEU A 100 1.10 -2.44 -6.98
C LEU A 100 2.59 -2.28 -6.68
N ALA A 101 3.07 -2.99 -5.67
CA ALA A 101 4.49 -3.20 -5.41
C ALA A 101 4.82 -4.68 -5.58
N ILE A 102 5.83 -5.01 -6.38
CA ILE A 102 6.35 -6.38 -6.47
C ILE A 102 7.82 -6.35 -6.07
N VAL A 103 8.20 -7.18 -5.11
CA VAL A 103 9.59 -7.55 -4.84
C VAL A 103 9.97 -8.72 -5.73
N LYS A 104 10.96 -8.51 -6.58
CA LYS A 104 11.42 -9.47 -7.60
C LYS A 104 12.27 -10.59 -6.98
N PRO A 105 12.48 -11.72 -7.70
CA PRO A 105 13.06 -12.93 -7.09
C PRO A 105 14.41 -12.73 -6.39
N GLU A 106 15.30 -11.92 -6.96
CA GLU A 106 16.62 -11.62 -6.38
C GLU A 106 16.56 -10.74 -5.13
N ALA A 107 15.53 -9.89 -5.01
CA ALA A 107 15.41 -8.91 -3.94
C ALA A 107 14.65 -9.45 -2.73
N LEU A 108 14.11 -10.67 -2.80
CA LEU A 108 13.45 -11.32 -1.67
C LEU A 108 14.36 -11.50 -0.46
N ILE A 109 15.68 -11.59 -0.65
CA ILE A 109 16.64 -11.62 0.45
C ILE A 109 16.68 -10.31 1.26
N PHE A 110 16.20 -9.20 0.67
CA PHE A 110 16.11 -7.87 1.27
C PHE A 110 14.64 -7.46 1.54
N ARG A 111 13.73 -8.44 1.62
CA ARG A 111 12.30 -8.16 1.74
C ARG A 111 11.97 -7.31 2.96
N GLU A 112 12.65 -7.55 4.09
CA GLU A 112 12.35 -6.89 5.35
C GLU A 112 12.77 -5.42 5.28
N GLU A 113 13.92 -5.12 4.68
CA GLU A 113 14.37 -3.77 4.43
C GLU A 113 13.48 -3.01 3.43
N ILE A 114 12.93 -3.71 2.44
CA ILE A 114 12.01 -3.13 1.46
C ILE A 114 10.65 -2.86 2.09
N GLU A 115 10.10 -3.80 2.86
CA GLU A 115 8.84 -3.62 3.60
C GLU A 115 8.95 -2.50 4.64
N ASN A 116 10.06 -2.43 5.37
CA ASN A 116 10.34 -1.32 6.29
C ASN A 116 10.40 0.01 5.54
N ALA A 117 11.08 0.08 4.39
CA ALA A 117 11.11 1.30 3.58
C ALA A 117 9.71 1.74 3.08
N ILE A 118 8.81 0.79 2.79
CA ILE A 118 7.41 1.07 2.45
C ILE A 118 6.68 1.69 3.64
N ILE A 119 6.80 1.08 4.83
CA ILE A 119 6.14 1.53 6.05
C ILE A 119 6.68 2.90 6.51
N ASP A 120 7.99 3.08 6.52
CA ASP A 120 8.67 4.32 6.92
C ASP A 120 8.31 5.48 5.98
N ALA A 121 8.05 5.19 4.71
CA ALA A 121 7.56 6.17 3.74
C ALA A 121 6.05 6.49 3.87
N GLY A 122 5.37 5.93 4.87
CA GLY A 122 3.97 6.20 5.20
C GLY A 122 2.97 5.47 4.31
N PHE A 123 3.36 4.39 3.63
CA PHE A 123 2.41 3.53 2.93
C PHE A 123 1.76 2.54 3.89
N GLN A 124 0.48 2.27 3.66
CA GLN A 124 -0.19 1.13 4.26
C GLN A 124 -0.09 -0.08 3.34
N ILE A 125 0.41 -1.21 3.84
CA ILE A 125 0.33 -2.49 3.13
C ILE A 125 -1.10 -3.02 3.31
N CYS A 126 -1.92 -2.92 2.27
CA CYS A 126 -3.32 -3.37 2.32
C CYS A 126 -3.43 -4.88 2.16
N GLN A 127 -2.64 -5.46 1.26
CA GLN A 127 -2.67 -6.88 0.92
C GLN A 127 -1.28 -7.37 0.55
N THR A 128 -1.02 -8.64 0.83
CA THR A 128 0.27 -9.30 0.55
C THR A 128 0.02 -10.69 -0.03
N ARG A 129 0.79 -11.08 -1.04
CA ARG A 129 0.75 -12.42 -1.63
C ARG A 129 2.15 -12.91 -1.99
N TRP A 130 2.49 -14.10 -1.53
CA TRP A 130 3.66 -14.86 -1.96
C TRP A 130 3.26 -15.83 -3.06
N LEU A 131 3.94 -15.79 -4.20
CA LEU A 131 3.69 -16.73 -5.29
C LEU A 131 4.89 -16.89 -6.23
N LYS A 132 4.88 -17.93 -7.05
CA LYS A 132 5.77 -18.08 -8.20
C LYS A 132 4.92 -18.06 -9.46
N LEU A 133 5.22 -17.15 -10.39
CA LEU A 133 4.49 -17.03 -11.65
C LEU A 133 5.00 -18.05 -12.67
N THR A 134 4.08 -18.61 -13.44
CA THR A 134 4.40 -19.37 -14.67
C THR A 134 4.83 -18.41 -15.78
N PRO A 135 5.63 -18.86 -16.77
CA PRO A 135 5.98 -18.04 -17.94
C PRO A 135 4.77 -17.43 -18.65
N GLU A 136 3.67 -18.18 -18.74
CA GLU A 136 2.41 -17.75 -19.34
C GLU A 136 1.80 -16.58 -18.56
N GLN A 137 1.69 -16.71 -17.22
CA GLN A 137 1.17 -15.63 -16.37
C GLN A 137 2.05 -14.38 -16.40
N VAL A 138 3.38 -14.53 -16.47
CA VAL A 138 4.29 -13.38 -16.62
C VAL A 138 4.08 -12.70 -17.97
N SER A 139 3.87 -13.48 -19.04
CA SER A 139 3.63 -12.96 -20.38
C SER A 139 2.33 -12.16 -20.43
N ASP A 140 1.26 -12.67 -19.81
CA ASP A 140 -0.02 -11.98 -19.68
C ASP A 140 0.10 -10.69 -18.87
N PHE A 141 0.83 -10.73 -17.74
CA PHE A 141 1.03 -9.57 -16.89
C PHE A 141 1.82 -8.45 -17.59
N TYR A 142 2.85 -8.80 -18.38
CA TYR A 142 3.69 -7.85 -19.11
C TYR A 142 3.29 -7.67 -20.58
N LEU A 143 2.05 -7.97 -20.96
CA LEU A 143 1.59 -7.95 -22.36
C LEU A 143 1.89 -6.62 -23.09
N ASP A 144 1.81 -5.48 -22.39
CA ASP A 144 2.13 -4.15 -22.94
C ASP A 144 3.60 -4.03 -23.40
N LYS A 145 4.49 -4.91 -22.93
CA LYS A 145 5.91 -4.98 -23.29
C LYS A 145 6.23 -6.07 -24.31
N PHE A 146 5.23 -6.72 -24.91
CA PHE A 146 5.45 -7.80 -25.87
C PHE A 146 6.36 -7.42 -27.05
N LYS A 147 6.33 -6.15 -27.46
CA LYS A 147 7.15 -5.61 -28.56
C LYS A 147 8.61 -5.31 -28.17
N ASP A 148 8.94 -5.41 -26.89
CA ASP A 148 10.27 -5.10 -26.37
C ASP A 148 11.22 -6.28 -26.67
N GLU A 149 12.42 -6.00 -27.19
CA GLU A 149 13.37 -7.06 -27.60
C GLU A 149 13.78 -7.96 -26.42
N CYS A 150 13.72 -7.42 -25.20
CA CYS A 150 14.02 -8.13 -23.95
C CYS A 150 12.83 -8.90 -23.36
N PHE A 151 11.66 -8.94 -24.02
CA PHE A 151 10.44 -9.53 -23.44
C PHE A 151 10.60 -11.00 -23.04
N ALA A 152 11.17 -11.85 -23.91
CA ALA A 152 11.38 -13.26 -23.59
C ALA A 152 12.30 -13.45 -22.37
N ARG A 153 13.32 -12.59 -22.24
CA ARG A 153 14.25 -12.59 -21.10
C ARG A 153 13.54 -12.13 -19.82
N LEU A 154 12.67 -11.11 -19.91
CA LEU A 154 11.83 -10.66 -18.80
C LEU A 154 10.91 -11.78 -18.29
N VAL A 155 10.28 -12.51 -19.22
CA VAL A 155 9.42 -13.66 -18.91
C VAL A 155 10.20 -14.74 -18.17
N ALA A 156 11.35 -15.15 -18.71
CA ALA A 156 12.20 -16.16 -18.08
C ALA A 156 12.69 -15.74 -16.69
N TYR A 157 13.06 -14.47 -16.51
CA TYR A 157 13.56 -13.97 -15.25
C TYR A 157 12.45 -13.90 -14.18
N MET A 158 11.30 -13.31 -14.47
CA MET A 158 10.22 -13.16 -13.48
C MET A 158 9.56 -14.49 -13.11
N SER A 159 9.66 -15.51 -13.97
CA SER A 159 9.19 -16.88 -13.67
C SER A 159 10.24 -17.78 -13.03
N SER A 160 11.49 -17.31 -12.89
CA SER A 160 12.60 -18.13 -12.37
C SER A 160 12.44 -18.52 -10.90
N GLY A 161 11.77 -17.68 -10.10
CA GLY A 161 11.65 -17.85 -8.65
C GLY A 161 10.37 -17.24 -8.08
N PRO A 162 10.17 -17.39 -6.76
CA PRO A 162 9.06 -16.73 -6.07
C PRO A 162 9.22 -15.21 -6.14
N ILE A 163 8.09 -14.51 -6.01
CA ILE A 163 7.97 -13.07 -5.86
C ILE A 163 7.08 -12.77 -4.65
N LEU A 164 7.22 -11.55 -4.13
CA LEU A 164 6.33 -11.00 -3.11
C LEU A 164 5.58 -9.82 -3.70
N VAL A 165 4.25 -9.89 -3.65
CA VAL A 165 3.37 -8.87 -4.21
C VAL A 165 2.60 -8.19 -3.09
N HIS A 166 2.60 -6.86 -3.08
CA HIS A 166 1.78 -6.05 -2.21
C HIS A 166 0.85 -5.14 -3.02
N SER A 167 -0.37 -4.97 -2.51
CA SER A 167 -1.18 -3.78 -2.79
C SER A 167 -0.92 -2.79 -1.66
N ILE A 168 -0.33 -1.64 -1.98
CA ILE A 168 -0.01 -0.59 -0.99
C ILE A 168 -0.85 0.65 -1.26
N GLY A 169 -1.23 1.36 -0.20
CA GLY A 169 -2.09 2.56 -0.25
C GLY A 169 -1.46 3.77 0.43
N LYS A 170 -1.64 4.94 -0.19
CA LYS A 170 -1.21 6.26 0.29
C LYS A 170 -1.90 7.34 -0.55
N ILE A 171 -1.95 8.57 -0.04
CA ILE A 171 -2.21 9.73 -0.88
C ILE A 171 -1.16 9.78 -2.00
N ASN A 172 -1.59 9.86 -3.26
CA ASN A 172 -0.72 9.83 -4.45
C ASN A 172 0.22 8.60 -4.50
N ALA A 173 -0.24 7.43 -4.02
CA ALA A 173 0.57 6.21 -3.87
C ALA A 173 1.37 5.80 -5.11
N VAL A 174 0.83 5.93 -6.34
CA VAL A 174 1.53 5.58 -7.57
C VAL A 174 2.74 6.49 -7.77
N GLN A 175 2.56 7.81 -7.61
CA GLN A 175 3.65 8.78 -7.75
C GLN A 175 4.68 8.60 -6.64
N GLU A 176 4.22 8.53 -5.39
CA GLU A 176 5.05 8.35 -4.20
C GLU A 176 5.86 7.05 -4.27
N TRP A 177 5.24 5.95 -4.72
CA TRP A 177 5.92 4.66 -4.83
C TRP A 177 6.99 4.71 -5.91
N ARG A 178 6.69 5.36 -7.04
CA ARG A 178 7.66 5.57 -8.11
C ARG A 178 8.84 6.44 -7.68
N ALA A 179 8.60 7.44 -6.84
CA ALA A 179 9.65 8.25 -6.25
C ALA A 179 10.53 7.41 -5.31
N LEU A 180 9.92 6.62 -4.42
CA LEU A 180 10.62 5.76 -3.46
C LEU A 180 11.48 4.69 -4.13
N ILE A 181 10.99 4.06 -5.20
CA ILE A 181 11.74 3.01 -5.91
C ILE A 181 12.83 3.56 -6.84
N GLY A 182 12.72 4.81 -7.29
CA GLY A 182 13.72 5.46 -8.13
C GLY A 182 13.75 5.02 -9.62
N PRO A 183 14.76 5.50 -10.39
CA PRO A 183 14.88 5.28 -11.83
C PRO A 183 14.92 3.80 -12.22
N LYS A 184 14.33 3.44 -13.38
CA LYS A 184 14.31 2.05 -13.87
C LYS A 184 15.71 1.51 -14.21
N LYS A 185 16.57 2.37 -14.77
CA LYS A 185 17.95 2.03 -15.10
C LYS A 185 18.77 1.98 -13.81
N VAL A 186 19.39 0.85 -13.53
CA VAL A 186 20.09 0.64 -12.26
C VAL A 186 21.32 1.53 -12.16
N THR A 187 21.98 1.81 -13.29
CA THR A 187 23.11 2.75 -13.35
C THR A 187 22.70 4.14 -12.90
N ASP A 188 21.56 4.64 -13.39
CA ASP A 188 21.07 5.98 -13.08
C ASP A 188 20.58 6.05 -11.63
N ALA A 189 19.88 5.01 -11.17
CA ALA A 189 19.47 4.91 -9.77
C ALA A 189 20.66 4.93 -8.82
N ARG A 190 21.74 4.19 -9.13
CA ARG A 190 22.95 4.17 -8.31
C ARG A 190 23.67 5.52 -8.29
N LEU A 191 23.72 6.21 -9.43
CA LEU A 191 24.51 7.42 -9.58
C LEU A 191 23.79 8.67 -9.05
N TYR A 192 22.49 8.79 -9.32
CA TYR A 192 21.73 10.01 -9.06
C TYR A 192 20.72 9.88 -7.91
N ALA A 193 20.35 8.66 -7.51
CA ALA A 193 19.36 8.42 -6.46
C ALA A 193 19.72 7.19 -5.59
N PRO A 194 20.93 7.17 -5.00
CA PRO A 194 21.49 5.97 -4.36
C PRO A 194 20.64 5.44 -3.19
N ASP A 195 19.87 6.31 -2.53
CA ASP A 195 19.04 5.95 -1.38
C ASP A 195 17.70 5.29 -1.78
N THR A 196 17.32 5.36 -3.06
CA THR A 196 16.10 4.70 -3.57
C THR A 196 16.26 3.17 -3.55
N ILE A 197 15.14 2.44 -3.54
CA ILE A 197 15.16 0.97 -3.49
C ILE A 197 15.97 0.38 -4.65
N ARG A 198 15.84 0.92 -5.88
CA ARG A 198 16.65 0.48 -7.03
C ARG A 198 18.11 0.87 -6.91
N GLY A 199 18.41 2.04 -6.34
CA GLY A 199 19.76 2.48 -6.05
C GLY A 199 20.47 1.56 -5.06
N ARG A 200 19.76 1.10 -4.03
CA ARG A 200 20.31 0.22 -2.99
C ARG A 200 20.43 -1.23 -3.46
N PHE A 201 19.36 -1.80 -4.03
CA PHE A 201 19.23 -3.25 -4.20
C PHE A 201 19.25 -3.73 -5.65
N GLY A 202 19.19 -2.83 -6.65
CA GLY A 202 19.31 -3.23 -8.05
C GLY A 202 20.68 -3.84 -8.38
N ARG A 203 20.75 -4.72 -9.37
CA ARG A 203 22.02 -5.31 -9.85
C ARG A 203 22.66 -4.43 -10.91
N LEU A 204 23.90 -4.01 -10.67
CA LEU A 204 24.62 -3.17 -11.64
C LEU A 204 24.85 -3.93 -12.95
N GLY A 205 24.61 -3.26 -14.08
CA GLY A 205 24.79 -3.84 -15.42
C GLY A 205 23.59 -4.63 -15.95
N ASP A 206 22.49 -4.73 -15.20
CA ASP A 206 21.27 -5.39 -15.65
C ASP A 206 20.00 -4.63 -15.20
N ASP A 207 19.46 -3.79 -16.09
CA ASP A 207 18.27 -2.97 -15.81
C ASP A 207 16.99 -3.79 -15.57
N MET A 208 16.98 -5.07 -15.96
CA MET A 208 15.86 -5.96 -15.70
C MET A 208 15.83 -6.44 -14.25
N ILE A 209 17.02 -6.58 -13.64
CA ILE A 209 17.24 -7.03 -12.26
C ILE A 209 17.39 -5.79 -11.36
N ASN A 210 16.30 -5.05 -11.24
CA ASN A 210 16.22 -3.79 -10.52
C ASN A 210 15.38 -3.90 -9.24
N ALA A 211 15.36 -5.05 -8.57
CA ALA A 211 14.75 -5.33 -7.28
C ALA A 211 13.21 -5.26 -7.19
N VAL A 212 12.58 -4.20 -7.72
CA VAL A 212 11.15 -3.95 -7.54
C VAL A 212 10.43 -3.45 -8.79
N HIS A 213 9.15 -3.81 -8.91
CA HIS A 213 8.20 -3.25 -9.88
C HIS A 213 7.20 -2.33 -9.19
N GLY A 214 6.78 -1.29 -9.91
CA GLY A 214 5.72 -0.37 -9.51
C GLY A 214 4.90 0.02 -10.72
N SER A 215 3.59 0.18 -10.52
CA SER A 215 2.66 0.57 -11.58
C SER A 215 3.01 1.94 -12.15
N LYS A 216 2.75 2.15 -13.46
CA LYS A 216 3.11 3.38 -14.15
C LYS A 216 2.18 4.55 -13.81
N ASP A 217 0.90 4.25 -13.75
CA ASP A 217 -0.23 5.16 -13.56
C ASP A 217 -1.38 4.40 -12.85
N ARG A 218 -2.40 5.15 -12.40
CA ARG A 218 -3.54 4.59 -11.66
C ARG A 218 -4.28 3.49 -12.42
N ARG A 219 -4.50 3.64 -13.72
CA ARG A 219 -5.17 2.61 -14.54
C ARG A 219 -4.37 1.32 -14.58
N SER A 220 -3.05 1.44 -14.72
CA SER A 220 -2.14 0.30 -14.64
C SER A 220 -2.21 -0.34 -13.25
N ALA A 221 -2.20 0.46 -12.18
CA ALA A 221 -2.31 -0.04 -10.81
C ALA A 221 -3.59 -0.85 -10.58
N GLU A 222 -4.75 -0.33 -10.99
CA GLU A 222 -6.04 -1.03 -10.84
C GLU A 222 -6.04 -2.39 -11.58
N ARG A 223 -5.56 -2.42 -12.83
CA ARG A 223 -5.45 -3.65 -13.62
C ARG A 223 -4.48 -4.64 -12.98
N GLU A 224 -3.31 -4.16 -12.58
CA GLU A 224 -2.23 -4.97 -12.00
C GLU A 224 -2.64 -5.55 -10.63
N ILE A 225 -3.28 -4.76 -9.76
CA ILE A 225 -3.84 -5.24 -8.49
C ILE A 225 -4.90 -6.29 -8.74
N ARG A 226 -5.84 -6.06 -9.66
CA ARG A 226 -6.90 -7.02 -9.99
C ARG A 226 -6.34 -8.34 -10.54
N PHE A 227 -5.21 -8.31 -11.26
CA PHE A 227 -4.54 -9.51 -11.73
C PHE A 227 -4.06 -10.42 -10.57
N PHE A 228 -3.51 -9.83 -9.50
CA PHE A 228 -2.99 -10.60 -8.36
C PHE A 228 -4.02 -10.85 -7.25
N PHE A 229 -5.06 -10.01 -7.15
CA PHE A 229 -6.08 -10.03 -6.10
C PHE A 229 -7.52 -9.99 -6.69
N PRO A 230 -7.93 -11.01 -7.49
CA PRO A 230 -9.21 -10.98 -8.20
C PRO A 230 -10.45 -11.13 -7.31
N ASP A 231 -10.33 -11.84 -6.18
CA ASP A 231 -11.46 -12.25 -5.33
C ASP A 231 -11.78 -11.24 -4.21
N GLN A 232 -11.21 -10.04 -4.28
CA GLN A 232 -11.32 -9.07 -3.20
C GLN A 232 -11.99 -7.80 -3.73
N THR A 233 -13.17 -7.51 -3.18
CA THR A 233 -13.73 -6.16 -3.22
C THR A 233 -12.65 -5.26 -2.64
N PRO A 234 -12.18 -4.20 -3.34
CA PRO A 234 -11.22 -3.28 -2.76
C PRO A 234 -11.85 -2.75 -1.47
N GLU A 235 -11.38 -3.23 -0.32
CA GLU A 235 -11.75 -2.67 0.98
C GLU A 235 -11.45 -1.18 0.83
N GLN A 236 -12.44 -0.32 0.81
CA GLN A 236 -12.16 1.08 0.56
C GLN A 236 -11.30 1.55 1.72
N LEU A 237 -10.09 2.05 1.43
CA LEU A 237 -9.35 2.76 2.45
C LEU A 237 -10.26 3.90 2.89
N PRO A 238 -10.68 3.95 4.15
CA PRO A 238 -11.54 5.03 4.58
C PRO A 238 -10.77 6.33 4.37
N THR A 239 -11.24 7.19 3.49
CA THR A 239 -10.90 8.61 3.53
C THR A 239 -11.29 9.17 4.89
N GLU A 240 -10.70 10.27 5.36
CA GLU A 240 -11.09 10.87 6.65
C GLU A 240 -12.62 11.08 6.72
N ASP A 241 -13.23 11.58 5.65
CA ASP A 241 -14.69 11.73 5.53
C ASP A 241 -15.47 10.39 5.62
N SER A 242 -14.88 9.31 5.10
CA SER A 242 -15.47 7.96 5.13
C SER A 242 -15.28 7.29 6.49
N ALA A 243 -14.18 7.57 7.19
CA ALA A 243 -13.95 7.15 8.56
C ALA A 243 -14.96 7.80 9.50
N GLU A 244 -15.20 9.11 9.35
CA GLU A 244 -16.24 9.81 10.11
C GLU A 244 -17.63 9.24 9.83
N ASP A 245 -18.02 9.06 8.57
CA ASP A 245 -19.33 8.45 8.23
C ASP A 245 -19.48 7.05 8.82
N TYR A 246 -18.42 6.23 8.75
CA TYR A 246 -18.40 4.90 9.34
C TYR A 246 -18.55 4.94 10.86
N LEU A 247 -17.79 5.81 11.54
CA LEU A 247 -17.90 6.01 12.98
C LEU A 247 -19.33 6.43 13.35
N TRP A 248 -19.87 7.44 12.68
CA TRP A 248 -21.21 7.95 12.96
C TRP A 248 -22.34 6.94 12.69
N ARG A 249 -22.23 6.14 11.63
CA ARG A 249 -23.30 5.22 11.22
C ARG A 249 -23.21 3.84 11.84
N ARG A 250 -22.00 3.38 12.18
CA ARG A 250 -21.76 1.99 12.59
C ARG A 250 -21.28 1.88 14.02
N VAL A 251 -20.43 2.79 14.49
CA VAL A 251 -19.79 2.69 15.81
C VAL A 251 -20.55 3.50 16.86
N ASN A 252 -20.82 4.78 16.59
CA ASN A 252 -21.41 5.72 17.55
C ASN A 252 -22.79 5.29 18.08
N PRO A 253 -23.73 4.73 17.28
CA PRO A 253 -25.04 4.38 17.80
C PRO A 253 -24.96 3.31 18.89
N ILE A 254 -24.21 2.23 18.65
CA ILE A 254 -24.07 1.13 19.61
C ILE A 254 -23.16 1.52 20.77
N LEU A 255 -22.11 2.32 20.52
CA LEU A 255 -21.24 2.80 21.56
C LEU A 255 -21.99 3.74 22.53
N ASN A 256 -22.81 4.65 22.00
CA ASN A 256 -23.63 5.53 22.85
C ASN A 256 -24.64 4.76 23.68
N GLU A 257 -25.32 3.75 23.10
CA GLU A 257 -26.21 2.88 23.86
C GLU A 257 -25.46 2.15 24.98
N ALA A 258 -24.29 1.58 24.67
CA ALA A 258 -23.45 0.89 25.62
C ALA A 258 -23.00 1.82 26.76
N LEU A 259 -22.61 3.06 26.44
CA LEU A 259 -22.18 4.07 27.41
C LEU A 259 -23.34 4.49 28.32
N VAL A 260 -24.54 4.68 27.78
CA VAL A 260 -25.74 4.98 28.57
C VAL A 260 -26.05 3.82 29.53
N LYS A 261 -26.01 2.58 29.04
CA LYS A 261 -26.25 1.38 29.86
C LYS A 261 -25.17 1.18 30.93
N CYS A 262 -23.92 1.47 30.60
CA CYS A 262 -22.81 1.44 31.56
C CYS A 262 -23.00 2.47 32.67
N PHE A 263 -23.46 3.68 32.31
CA PHE A 263 -23.75 4.74 33.27
C PHE A 263 -24.93 4.39 34.19
N GLU A 264 -25.96 3.71 33.68
CA GLU A 264 -27.08 3.21 34.49
C GLU A 264 -26.64 2.10 35.45
N ALA A 265 -25.83 1.15 34.98
CA ALA A 265 -25.40 -0.02 35.74
C ALA A 265 -24.36 0.30 36.83
N LYS A 266 -23.54 1.35 36.62
CA LYS A 266 -22.44 1.76 37.50
C LYS A 266 -21.59 0.58 38.01
N PRO A 267 -21.06 -0.25 37.09
CA PRO A 267 -20.22 -1.39 37.47
C PRO A 267 -18.91 -0.92 38.10
N ASP A 268 -18.32 -1.76 38.96
CA ASP A 268 -17.03 -1.50 39.59
C ASP A 268 -15.88 -1.39 38.56
N ASP A 269 -16.00 -2.10 37.43
CA ASP A 269 -15.11 -2.01 36.27
C ASP A 269 -15.89 -1.64 34.99
N PRO A 270 -16.00 -0.34 34.68
CA PRO A 270 -16.71 0.14 33.51
C PRO A 270 -16.12 -0.32 32.18
N VAL A 271 -14.80 -0.53 32.10
CA VAL A 271 -14.12 -0.86 30.83
C VAL A 271 -14.41 -2.31 30.46
N THR A 272 -14.21 -3.23 31.40
CA THR A 272 -14.50 -4.65 31.16
C THR A 272 -15.99 -4.87 30.95
N TRP A 273 -16.84 -4.17 31.71
CA TRP A 273 -18.29 -4.23 31.53
C TRP A 273 -18.72 -3.75 30.13
N LEU A 274 -18.20 -2.61 29.67
CA LEU A 274 -18.51 -2.05 28.35
C LEU A 274 -18.04 -2.99 27.23
N GLY A 275 -16.84 -3.56 27.36
CA GLY A 275 -16.30 -4.53 26.41
C GLY A 275 -17.20 -5.77 26.27
N ASN A 276 -17.61 -6.36 27.39
CA ASN A 276 -18.52 -7.52 27.38
C ASN A 276 -19.90 -7.16 26.82
N TRP A 277 -20.45 -6.01 27.22
CA TRP A 277 -21.75 -5.54 26.72
C TRP A 277 -21.72 -5.36 25.20
N LEU A 278 -20.67 -4.74 24.66
CA LEU A 278 -20.51 -4.56 23.22
C LEU A 278 -20.38 -5.90 22.49
N LEU A 279 -19.66 -6.89 23.05
CA LEU A 279 -19.56 -8.22 22.46
C LEU A 279 -20.92 -8.93 22.40
N ASP A 280 -21.74 -8.81 23.46
CA ASP A 280 -23.05 -9.45 23.54
C ASP A 280 -24.12 -8.79 22.67
N ASN A 281 -23.99 -7.47 22.41
CA ASN A 281 -25.02 -6.69 21.73
C ASN A 281 -24.65 -6.29 20.28
N ASN A 282 -23.40 -6.49 19.85
CA ASN A 282 -22.95 -6.22 18.49
C ASN A 282 -23.15 -7.42 17.55
N SER A 283 -24.39 -7.90 17.41
CA SER A 283 -24.76 -8.94 16.44
C SER A 283 -24.90 -8.36 15.02
N PRO A 284 -24.53 -9.10 13.95
CA PRO A 284 -24.70 -8.66 12.56
C PRO A 284 -26.15 -8.29 12.19
N THR A 285 -27.14 -8.68 13.00
CA THR A 285 -28.57 -8.36 12.84
C THR A 285 -28.98 -6.98 13.34
N TYR A 286 -28.14 -6.23 14.06
CA TYR A 286 -28.48 -4.89 14.57
C TYR A 286 -28.83 -3.90 13.45
N LEU A 287 -28.32 -4.13 12.23
CA LEU A 287 -28.60 -3.35 11.02
C LEU A 287 -30.06 -3.43 10.51
N LEU A 288 -30.83 -4.44 10.92
CA LEU A 288 -32.23 -4.56 10.52
C LEU A 288 -33.17 -3.74 11.41
N ARG A 289 -32.75 -3.40 12.64
CA ARG A 289 -33.60 -2.72 13.63
C ARG A 289 -33.62 -1.19 13.44
N TYR A 290 -32.58 -0.60 12.86
CA TYR A 290 -32.52 0.84 12.61
C TYR A 290 -33.27 1.28 11.33
N LYS A 291 -33.55 0.35 10.40
CA LYS A 291 -34.36 0.64 9.20
C LYS A 291 -35.87 0.71 9.49
N SER A 292 -36.36 0.14 10.59
CA SER A 292 -37.78 0.18 10.95
C SER A 292 -38.19 1.42 11.74
N ASN A 293 -37.25 2.13 12.38
CA ASN A 293 -37.57 3.25 13.28
C ASN A 293 -37.36 4.65 12.65
N LEU A 294 -37.12 4.73 11.33
CA LEU A 294 -37.00 5.99 10.59
C LEU A 294 -38.20 6.28 9.68
N TYR A 295 -39.22 5.41 9.69
CA TYR A 295 -40.43 5.53 8.88
C TYR A 295 -41.74 5.28 9.66
N ASP A 296 -41.70 5.31 10.99
CA ASP A 296 -42.88 5.35 11.87
C ASP A 296 -42.80 6.57 12.80
#